data_AF-A0A353BII1-F1
#
_entry.id   AF-A0A353BII1-F1
#
_cell.length_a   1.000
_cell.length_b   1.000
_cell.length_c   1.000
_cell.angle_alpha   90.00
_cell.angle_beta   90.00
_cell.angle_gamma   90.00
#
_symmetry.space_group_name_H-M   'P 1'
#
loop_
_entity.id
_entity.type
_entity.pdbx_description
1 polymer ?
#
loop_
_entity_poly.entity_id
_entity_poly.type
_entity_poly.pdbx_seq_one_letter_code
_entity_poly.pdbx_strand_id
1 'polypeptide(L)'
;NGLCKLPWNDIEPGDNRTKNAPMDAAKVPEHVQNYVDLFSGVTGREIDKHELIRMSERVYQFQRVFDLRMGKGTRAFDKAPYRAVGPVTREEYESRQERYDKQLSDWMKIDPAGKSTEEKMALHRKYREDRYQKLVDAVYKRRGWTSNGIPT
;
A
#
# COMPACT_ATOMS: atom_id res chain seq x y z
N ASN A 1 -18.28 -6.24 -12.45
CA ASN A 1 -17.89 -7.25 -13.45
C ASN A 1 -17.47 -8.60 -12.85
N GLY A 2 -17.10 -8.71 -11.57
CA GLY A 2 -16.93 -10.03 -10.92
C GLY A 2 -15.89 -10.95 -11.57
N LEU A 3 -14.96 -10.37 -12.34
CA LEU A 3 -14.01 -11.12 -13.14
C LEU A 3 -12.93 -11.72 -12.24
N CYS A 4 -12.42 -12.90 -12.61
CA CYS A 4 -11.26 -13.48 -11.95
C CYS A 4 -10.09 -12.49 -11.99
N LYS A 5 -9.45 -12.20 -10.85
CA LYS A 5 -8.35 -11.22 -10.81
C LYS A 5 -7.06 -11.71 -11.47
N LEU A 6 -6.84 -13.04 -11.51
CA LEU A 6 -5.53 -13.61 -11.87
C LEU A 6 -5.04 -13.15 -13.26
N PRO A 7 -5.88 -13.17 -14.32
CA PRO A 7 -5.45 -12.74 -15.65
C PRO A 7 -5.16 -11.25 -15.79
N TRP A 8 -5.51 -10.43 -14.79
CA TRP A 8 -5.51 -8.97 -14.92
C TRP A 8 -4.68 -8.24 -13.85
N ASN A 9 -4.33 -8.91 -12.76
CA ASN A 9 -3.57 -8.30 -11.67
C ASN A 9 -2.28 -9.05 -11.36
N ASP A 10 -2.20 -10.34 -11.69
CA ASP A 10 -1.09 -11.20 -11.28
C ASP A 10 -0.18 -11.61 -12.46
N ILE A 11 -0.58 -11.28 -13.69
CA ILE A 11 0.19 -11.50 -14.92
C ILE A 11 0.27 -10.16 -15.64
N GLU A 12 1.46 -9.69 -15.99
CA GLU A 12 1.65 -8.47 -16.80
C GLU A 12 1.91 -8.84 -18.27
N PRO A 13 1.58 -7.96 -19.24
CA PRO A 13 2.06 -8.11 -20.61
C PRO A 13 3.58 -8.18 -20.64
N GLY A 14 4.14 -9.07 -21.46
CA GLY A 14 5.59 -9.34 -21.50
C GLY A 14 6.44 -8.12 -21.85
N ASP A 15 5.85 -7.12 -22.50
CA ASP A 15 6.49 -5.86 -22.91
C ASP A 15 6.07 -4.65 -22.07
N ASN A 16 5.30 -4.82 -20.98
CA ASN A 16 4.82 -3.73 -20.14
C ASN A 16 5.96 -2.82 -19.65
N ARG A 17 7.10 -3.42 -19.27
CA ARG A 17 8.26 -2.71 -18.72
C ARG A 17 9.14 -2.04 -19.76
N THR A 18 9.05 -2.44 -21.03
CA THR A 18 9.83 -1.83 -22.13
C THR A 18 9.02 -0.75 -22.83
N LYS A 19 7.70 -0.91 -22.91
CA LYS A 19 6.79 0.07 -23.53
C LYS A 19 6.48 1.28 -22.64
N ASN A 20 6.53 1.14 -21.32
CA ASN A 20 6.10 2.18 -20.38
C ASN A 20 7.26 2.64 -19.49
N ALA A 21 7.24 3.92 -19.13
CA ALA A 21 8.13 4.42 -18.08
C ALA A 21 7.89 3.66 -16.75
N PRO A 22 8.90 3.51 -15.87
CA PRO A 22 8.80 2.66 -14.68
C PRO A 22 7.56 2.93 -13.80
N MET A 23 7.19 4.19 -13.63
CA MET A 23 6.05 4.59 -12.80
C MET A 23 4.69 4.27 -13.43
N ASP A 24 4.62 4.19 -14.76
CA ASP A 24 3.41 3.81 -15.49
C ASP A 24 3.32 2.31 -15.68
N ALA A 25 4.45 1.62 -15.91
CA ALA A 25 4.53 0.16 -15.94
C ALA A 25 3.97 -0.46 -14.64
N ALA A 26 4.23 0.16 -13.49
CA ALA A 26 3.68 -0.26 -12.19
C ALA A 26 2.14 -0.19 -12.08
N LYS A 27 1.47 0.49 -13.02
CA LYS A 27 0.00 0.59 -13.11
C LYS A 27 -0.59 -0.37 -14.15
N VAL A 28 0.27 -1.05 -14.92
CA VAL A 28 -0.06 -1.97 -16.02
C VAL A 28 -1.16 -1.41 -16.95
N PRO A 29 -0.86 -0.35 -17.72
CA PRO A 29 -1.87 0.46 -18.41
C PRO A 29 -2.74 -0.31 -19.41
N GLU A 30 -2.24 -1.43 -19.93
CA GLU A 30 -2.95 -2.32 -20.84
C GLU A 30 -4.11 -3.03 -20.15
N HIS A 31 -3.96 -3.50 -18.91
CA HIS A 31 -5.07 -4.12 -18.19
C HIS A 31 -6.23 -3.16 -17.98
N VAL A 32 -5.92 -1.90 -17.68
CA VAL A 32 -6.93 -0.85 -17.54
C VAL A 32 -7.67 -0.65 -18.87
N GLN A 33 -6.96 -0.69 -20.00
CA GLN A 33 -7.59 -0.64 -21.33
C GLN A 33 -8.48 -1.86 -21.57
N ASN A 34 -8.00 -3.06 -21.27
CA ASN A 34 -8.77 -4.29 -21.49
C ASN A 34 -10.08 -4.29 -20.68
N TYR A 35 -10.09 -3.71 -19.47
CA TYR A 35 -11.31 -3.52 -18.70
C TYR A 35 -12.27 -2.51 -19.32
N VAL A 36 -11.75 -1.44 -19.92
CA VAL A 36 -12.54 -0.45 -20.68
C VAL A 36 -13.20 -1.12 -21.88
N ASP A 37 -12.41 -1.85 -22.67
CA ASP A 37 -12.89 -2.52 -23.89
C ASP A 37 -13.95 -3.57 -23.57
N LEU A 38 -13.71 -4.37 -22.53
CA LEU A 38 -14.67 -5.38 -22.09
C LEU A 38 -15.96 -4.73 -21.56
N PHE A 39 -15.87 -3.69 -20.73
CA PHE A 39 -17.05 -3.01 -20.20
C PHE A 39 -17.87 -2.39 -21.33
N SER A 40 -17.23 -1.65 -22.23
CA SER A 40 -17.90 -0.95 -23.33
C SER A 40 -18.49 -1.96 -24.31
N GLY A 41 -17.74 -3.00 -24.69
CA GLY A 41 -18.18 -4.04 -25.61
C GLY A 41 -19.34 -4.90 -25.07
N VAL A 42 -19.38 -5.19 -23.76
CA VAL A 42 -20.46 -6.00 -23.17
C VAL A 42 -21.72 -5.17 -22.87
N THR A 43 -21.55 -3.93 -22.42
CA THR A 43 -22.67 -3.11 -21.94
C THR A 43 -23.22 -2.12 -22.97
N GLY A 44 -22.48 -1.88 -24.07
CA GLY A 44 -22.78 -0.83 -25.04
C GLY A 44 -22.56 0.59 -24.51
N ARG A 45 -21.93 0.75 -23.33
CA ARG A 45 -21.66 2.05 -22.71
C ARG A 45 -20.18 2.38 -22.85
N GLU A 46 -19.88 3.34 -23.70
CA GLU A 46 -18.52 3.83 -23.91
C GLU A 46 -17.99 4.54 -22.64
N ILE A 47 -16.82 4.10 -22.18
CA ILE A 47 -16.06 4.73 -21.11
C ILE A 47 -14.59 4.80 -21.51
N ASP A 48 -13.81 5.63 -20.81
CA ASP A 48 -12.35 5.64 -20.94
C ASP A 48 -11.69 5.15 -19.64
N LYS A 49 -10.35 5.14 -19.61
CA LYS A 49 -9.58 4.74 -18.42
C LYS A 49 -9.86 5.64 -17.23
N HIS A 50 -10.11 6.93 -17.47
CA HIS A 50 -10.40 7.89 -16.39
C HIS A 50 -11.75 7.59 -15.74
N GLU A 51 -12.78 7.34 -16.54
CA GLU A 51 -14.11 6.99 -16.08
C GLU A 51 -14.11 5.65 -15.35
N LEU A 52 -13.37 4.64 -15.86
CA LEU A 52 -13.22 3.36 -15.17
C LEU A 52 -12.60 3.53 -13.77
N ILE A 53 -11.54 4.33 -13.65
CA ILE A 53 -10.91 4.63 -12.36
C ILE A 53 -11.88 5.41 -11.45
N ARG A 54 -12.63 6.37 -11.98
CA ARG A 54 -13.65 7.13 -11.23
C ARG A 54 -14.79 6.25 -10.72
N MET A 55 -15.23 5.28 -11.51
CA MET A 55 -16.21 4.28 -11.09
C MET A 55 -15.69 3.44 -9.92
N SER A 56 -14.42 3.01 -10.00
CA SER A 56 -13.76 2.26 -8.92
C SER A 56 -13.63 3.10 -7.64
N GLU A 57 -13.17 4.35 -7.77
CA GLU A 57 -13.01 5.28 -6.66
C GLU A 57 -14.33 5.49 -5.92
N ARG A 58 -15.45 5.69 -6.63
CA ARG A 58 -16.78 5.86 -6.02
C ARG A 58 -17.14 4.69 -5.09
N VAL A 59 -16.88 3.46 -5.52
CA VAL A 59 -17.15 2.27 -4.70
C VAL A 59 -16.24 2.23 -3.48
N TYR A 60 -14.97 2.58 -3.64
CA TYR A 60 -14.00 2.63 -2.55
C TYR A 60 -14.38 3.67 -1.49
N GLN A 61 -14.82 4.86 -1.92
CA GLN A 61 -15.31 5.90 -1.02
C GLN A 61 -16.58 5.44 -0.27
N PHE A 62 -17.52 4.80 -0.98
CA PHE A 62 -18.73 4.26 -0.37
C PHE A 62 -18.41 3.21 0.70
N GLN A 63 -17.54 2.25 0.40
CA GLN A 63 -17.09 1.24 1.36
C GLN A 63 -16.48 1.91 2.61
N ARG A 64 -15.67 2.95 2.43
CA ARG A 64 -15.07 3.68 3.54
C ARG A 64 -16.09 4.36 4.44
N VAL A 65 -17.09 5.04 3.86
CA VAL A 65 -18.18 5.68 4.62
C VAL A 65 -19.09 4.64 5.27
N PHE A 66 -19.32 3.52 4.60
CA PHE A 66 -20.08 2.41 5.16
C PHE A 66 -19.38 1.83 6.40
N ASP A 67 -18.08 1.58 6.33
CA ASP A 67 -17.30 1.13 7.49
C ASP A 67 -17.39 2.13 8.65
N LEU A 68 -17.31 3.42 8.37
CA LEU A 68 -17.49 4.48 9.37
C LEU A 68 -18.87 4.41 10.03
N ARG A 69 -19.93 4.25 9.24
CA ARG A 69 -21.30 4.07 9.75
C ARG A 69 -21.42 2.83 10.64
N MET A 70 -20.67 1.77 10.34
CA MET A 70 -20.62 0.54 11.14
C MET A 70 -19.69 0.64 12.36
N GLY A 71 -19.19 1.84 12.69
CA GLY A 71 -18.31 2.09 13.84
C GLY A 71 -16.84 1.73 13.61
N LYS A 72 -16.42 1.54 12.35
CA LYS A 72 -15.03 1.23 11.94
C LYS A 72 -14.47 2.31 11.01
N GLY A 73 -13.41 2.03 10.26
CA GLY A 73 -12.98 2.90 9.14
C GLY A 73 -12.33 4.24 9.51
N THR A 74 -12.00 4.48 10.78
CA THR A 74 -11.13 5.60 11.18
C THR A 74 -9.66 5.20 11.11
N ARG A 75 -8.74 6.17 11.26
CA ARG A 75 -7.29 5.93 11.30
C ARG A 75 -6.87 4.84 12.30
N ALA A 76 -7.61 4.66 13.38
CA ALA A 76 -7.36 3.62 14.37
C ALA A 76 -7.38 2.19 13.77
N PHE A 77 -8.13 1.97 12.68
CA PHE A 77 -8.28 0.69 12.00
C PHE A 77 -7.29 0.49 10.84
N ASP A 78 -6.63 1.56 10.37
CA ASP A 78 -5.61 1.49 9.32
C ASP A 78 -4.23 1.25 9.95
N LYS A 79 -4.09 0.12 10.66
CA LYS A 79 -2.84 -0.28 11.32
C LYS A 79 -2.37 -1.63 10.78
N ALA A 80 -1.09 -1.71 10.45
CA ALA A 80 -0.45 -2.98 10.18
C ALA A 80 -0.37 -3.82 11.47
N PRO A 81 -0.47 -5.16 11.40
CA PRO A 81 -0.22 -6.03 12.54
C PRO A 81 1.19 -5.79 13.11
N TYR A 82 1.33 -5.84 14.44
CA TYR A 82 2.61 -5.60 15.12
C TYR A 82 3.76 -6.42 14.53
N ARG A 83 3.52 -7.70 14.21
CA ARG A 83 4.53 -8.59 13.62
C ARG A 83 5.04 -8.15 12.24
N ALA A 84 4.26 -7.42 11.47
CA ALA A 84 4.64 -6.99 10.12
C ALA A 84 5.58 -5.77 10.11
N VAL A 85 5.69 -5.05 11.22
CA VAL A 85 6.33 -3.73 11.26
C VAL A 85 7.78 -3.78 11.78
N GLY A 86 8.31 -4.94 12.14
CA GLY A 86 9.72 -5.09 12.55
C GLY A 86 9.96 -6.39 13.32
N PRO A 87 11.22 -6.67 13.73
CA PRO A 87 11.53 -7.83 14.53
C PRO A 87 10.68 -7.85 15.81
N VAL A 88 10.10 -9.00 16.13
CA VAL A 88 9.18 -9.18 17.26
C VAL A 88 9.87 -9.78 18.47
N THR A 89 10.80 -10.71 18.24
CA THR A 89 11.53 -11.39 19.32
C THR A 89 13.02 -11.16 19.18
N ARG A 90 13.73 -11.42 20.28
CA ARG A 90 15.19 -11.33 20.35
C ARG A 90 15.84 -12.29 19.36
N GLU A 91 15.34 -13.52 19.27
CA GLU A 91 15.85 -14.57 18.39
C GLU A 91 15.66 -14.18 16.92
N GLU A 92 14.53 -13.55 16.58
CA GLU A 92 14.31 -13.03 15.23
C GLU A 92 15.34 -11.96 14.87
N TYR A 93 15.64 -11.04 15.80
CA TYR A 93 16.66 -10.04 15.59
C TYR A 93 18.03 -10.69 15.40
N GLU A 94 18.45 -11.53 16.34
CA GLU A 94 19.77 -12.15 16.39
C GLU A 94 20.02 -13.06 15.18
N SER A 95 19.00 -13.81 14.74
CA SER A 95 19.08 -14.65 13.52
C SER A 95 19.39 -13.87 12.24
N ARG A 96 19.18 -12.54 12.25
CA ARG A 96 19.40 -11.63 11.11
C ARG A 96 20.14 -10.36 11.55
N GLN A 97 21.01 -10.48 12.54
CA GLN A 97 21.64 -9.33 13.19
C GLN A 97 22.34 -8.41 12.20
N GLU A 98 23.15 -8.95 11.28
CA GLU A 98 23.88 -8.14 10.29
C GLU A 98 22.94 -7.24 9.48
N ARG A 99 21.80 -7.79 9.03
CA ARG A 99 20.78 -7.03 8.28
C ARG A 99 20.19 -5.91 9.12
N TYR A 100 19.84 -6.19 10.38
CA TYR A 100 19.17 -5.21 11.23
C TYR A 100 20.13 -4.14 11.76
N ASP A 101 21.35 -4.50 12.11
CA ASP A 101 22.41 -3.58 12.51
C ASP A 101 22.76 -2.65 11.33
N LYS A 102 22.89 -3.19 10.10
CA LYS A 102 23.09 -2.36 8.89
C LYS A 102 21.96 -1.36 8.67
N GLN A 103 20.71 -1.75 8.89
CA GLN A 103 19.57 -0.82 8.74
C GLN A 103 19.56 0.30 9.80
N LEU A 104 20.04 0.04 11.02
CA LEU A 104 20.20 1.09 12.03
C LEU A 104 21.19 2.15 11.52
N SER A 105 22.33 1.72 11.00
CA SER A 105 23.36 2.61 10.45
C SER A 105 22.91 3.30 9.17
N ASP A 106 22.38 2.56 8.19
CA ASP A 106 22.07 3.08 6.85
C ASP A 106 20.84 3.99 6.85
N TRP A 107 19.76 3.55 7.50
CA TRP A 107 18.46 4.22 7.44
C TRP A 107 18.25 5.21 8.58
N MET A 108 18.69 4.86 9.78
CA MET A 108 18.44 5.65 11.00
C MET A 108 19.66 6.48 11.42
N LYS A 109 20.83 6.23 10.81
CA LYS A 109 22.11 6.86 11.17
C LYS A 109 22.46 6.64 12.66
N ILE A 110 22.16 5.45 13.17
CA ILE A 110 22.42 5.04 14.55
C ILE A 110 23.47 3.92 14.55
N ASP A 111 24.52 4.08 15.35
CA ASP A 111 25.49 3.02 15.61
C ASP A 111 24.86 1.94 16.53
N PRO A 112 24.82 0.66 16.10
CA PRO A 112 24.35 -0.44 16.93
C PRO A 112 25.30 -0.80 18.09
N ALA A 113 26.57 -0.37 18.07
CA ALA A 113 27.54 -0.72 19.09
C ALA A 113 27.11 -0.25 20.50
N GLY A 114 27.29 -1.13 21.49
CA GLY A 114 26.94 -0.85 22.88
C GLY A 114 25.44 -0.90 23.21
N LYS A 115 24.56 -1.19 22.25
CA LYS A 115 23.12 -1.35 22.47
C LYS A 115 22.71 -2.80 22.67
N SER A 116 21.76 -3.03 23.58
CA SER A 116 21.13 -4.34 23.75
C SER A 116 20.28 -4.70 22.53
N THR A 117 19.99 -5.99 22.33
CA THR A 117 19.11 -6.44 21.25
C THR A 117 17.71 -5.81 21.37
N GLU A 118 17.18 -5.70 22.58
CA GLU A 118 15.88 -5.12 22.89
C GLU A 118 15.82 -3.63 22.53
N GLU A 119 16.88 -2.87 22.84
CA GLU A 119 16.99 -1.46 22.45
C GLU A 119 17.00 -1.31 20.92
N LYS A 120 17.78 -2.16 20.23
CA LYS A 120 17.84 -2.16 18.76
C LYS A 120 16.50 -2.52 18.13
N MET A 121 15.78 -3.49 18.69
CA MET A 121 14.41 -3.82 18.26
C MET A 121 13.44 -2.65 18.46
N ALA A 122 13.51 -1.96 19.60
CA ALA A 122 12.67 -0.80 19.87
C ALA A 122 12.95 0.37 18.90
N LEU A 123 14.21 0.57 18.50
CA LEU A 123 14.57 1.56 17.47
C LEU A 123 13.96 1.22 16.12
N HIS A 124 14.07 -0.04 15.69
CA HIS A 124 13.42 -0.53 14.46
C HIS A 124 11.92 -0.32 14.48
N ARG A 125 11.29 -0.65 15.61
CA ARG A 125 9.86 -0.49 15.83
C ARG A 125 9.44 0.96 15.61
N LYS A 126 10.05 1.88 16.38
CA LYS A 126 9.75 3.31 16.34
C LYS A 126 9.94 3.89 14.94
N TYR A 127 11.05 3.56 14.29
CA TYR A 127 11.35 4.06 12.95
C TYR A 127 10.31 3.58 11.93
N ARG A 128 9.99 2.28 11.91
CA ARG A 128 9.08 1.71 10.92
C ARG A 128 7.63 2.13 11.13
N GLU A 129 7.19 2.29 12.38
CA GLU A 129 5.87 2.84 12.70
C GLU A 129 5.74 4.30 12.25
N ASP A 130 6.76 5.14 12.49
CA ASP A 130 6.79 6.52 11.99
C ASP A 130 6.71 6.58 10.46
N ARG A 131 7.50 5.76 9.76
CA ARG A 131 7.44 5.67 8.28
C ARG A 131 6.07 5.22 7.78
N TYR A 132 5.45 4.27 8.47
CA TYR A 132 4.10 3.82 8.13
C TYR A 132 3.07 4.95 8.31
N GLN A 133 3.11 5.68 9.43
CA GLN A 133 2.19 6.81 9.65
C GLN A 133 2.36 7.91 8.60
N LYS A 134 3.60 8.23 8.20
CA LYS A 134 3.88 9.17 7.10
C LYS A 134 3.32 8.70 5.76
N LEU A 135 3.38 7.39 5.48
CA LEU A 135 2.75 6.82 4.29
C LEU A 135 1.22 6.94 4.36
N VAL A 136 0.61 6.64 5.50
CA VAL A 136 -0.84 6.79 5.72
C VAL A 136 -1.26 8.24 5.46
N ASP A 137 -0.53 9.22 5.99
CA ASP A 137 -0.81 10.64 5.77
C ASP A 137 -0.75 11.03 4.30
N ALA A 138 0.28 10.56 3.58
CA ALA A 138 0.42 10.80 2.14
C ALA A 138 -0.73 10.16 1.35
N VAL A 139 -1.18 8.96 1.72
CA VAL A 139 -2.31 8.27 1.09
C VAL A 139 -3.62 9.00 1.35
N TYR A 140 -3.91 9.39 2.61
CA TYR A 140 -5.11 10.14 2.94
C TYR A 140 -5.18 11.47 2.19
N LYS A 141 -4.07 12.21 2.17
CA LYS A 141 -3.98 13.47 1.41
C LYS A 141 -4.25 13.23 -0.08
N ARG A 142 -3.65 12.20 -0.68
CA ARG A 142 -3.85 11.87 -2.09
C ARG A 142 -5.28 11.45 -2.41
N ARG A 143 -5.98 10.83 -1.46
CA ARG A 143 -7.39 10.41 -1.61
C ARG A 143 -8.41 11.53 -1.30
N GLY A 144 -7.94 12.71 -0.87
CA GLY A 144 -8.85 13.76 -0.40
C GLY A 144 -9.59 13.34 0.88
N TRP A 145 -8.90 12.72 1.83
CA TRP A 145 -9.45 12.32 3.12
C TRP A 145 -8.89 13.20 4.24
N THR A 146 -9.64 13.32 5.34
CA THR A 146 -9.15 13.92 6.58
C THR A 146 -7.98 13.13 7.16
N SER A 147 -7.25 13.72 8.13
CA SER A 147 -6.18 13.03 8.87
C SER A 147 -6.67 11.80 9.66
N ASN A 148 -7.98 11.70 9.92
CA ASN A 148 -8.62 10.55 10.53
C ASN A 148 -9.09 9.49 9.51
N GLY A 149 -8.74 9.64 8.23
CA GLY A 149 -9.04 8.67 7.18
C GLY A 149 -10.50 8.67 6.73
N ILE A 150 -11.18 9.82 6.82
CA ILE A 150 -12.58 9.99 6.43
C ILE A 150 -12.64 10.78 5.12
N PRO A 151 -13.34 10.29 4.07
CA PRO A 151 -13.57 11.04 2.83
C PRO A 151 -14.16 12.44 3.05
N THR A 152 -13.69 13.44 2.29
CA THR A 152 -14.20 14.83 2.28
C THR A 152 -14.79 15.23 0.95
#